data_AF-K6TR79-F1
#
_entry.id   AF-K6TR79-F1
#
_cell.length_a   1.000
_cell.length_b   1.000
_cell.length_c   1.000
_cell.angle_alpha   90.00
_cell.angle_beta   90.00
_cell.angle_gamma   90.00
#
_symmetry.space_group_name_H-M   'P 1'
#
loop_
_entity.id
_entity.type
_entity.pdbx_description
1 polymer ?
#
loop_
_entity_poly.entity_id
_entity_poly.type
_entity_poly.pdbx_seq_one_letter_code
_entity_poly.pdbx_strand_id
1 'polypeptide(L)'
;MITGEIGLSLIIVAVAIGIANIILLMFLIKNYWKTYKQIKSGFTIGLLYFSSFLLLQNIVSTIFIALILVIPVDVNISELHGPRLPLFLINLVQLVALSILVKITRE
;
A
#
# COMPACT_ATOMS: atom_id res chain seq x y z
N MET A 1 18.14 -24.22 -7.97
CA MET A 1 18.08 -24.23 -6.49
C MET A 1 18.27 -22.84 -5.90
N ILE A 2 19.23 -22.02 -6.40
CA ILE A 2 19.50 -20.64 -5.94
C ILE A 2 18.29 -19.68 -6.11
N THR A 3 17.44 -19.88 -7.12
CA THR A 3 16.26 -19.04 -7.38
C THR A 3 15.16 -19.14 -6.31
N GLY A 4 15.07 -20.26 -5.58
CA GLY A 4 14.07 -20.45 -4.52
C GLY A 4 14.42 -19.67 -3.25
N GLU A 5 15.69 -19.69 -2.83
CA GLU A 5 16.15 -18.98 -1.63
C GLU A 5 16.11 -17.46 -1.79
N ILE A 6 16.44 -16.95 -2.97
CA ILE A 6 16.33 -15.51 -3.28
C ILE A 6 14.85 -15.08 -3.28
N GLY A 7 13.95 -15.89 -3.86
CA GLY A 7 12.52 -15.57 -3.89
C GLY A 7 11.91 -15.45 -2.50
N LEU A 8 12.21 -16.39 -1.60
CA LEU A 8 11.71 -16.38 -0.23
C LEU A 8 12.28 -15.19 0.58
N SER A 9 13.57 -14.89 0.40
CA SER A 9 14.21 -13.73 1.03
C SER A 9 13.56 -12.40 0.59
N LEU A 10 13.24 -12.27 -0.70
CA LEU A 10 12.56 -11.08 -1.24
C LEU A 10 11.14 -10.93 -0.68
N ILE A 11 10.39 -12.02 -0.51
CA ILE A 11 9.05 -12.01 0.08
C ILE A 11 9.10 -11.54 1.53
N ILE A 12 10.03 -12.04 2.35
CA ILE A 12 10.21 -11.61 3.74
C ILE A 12 10.52 -10.12 3.81
N VAL A 13 11.48 -9.65 3.00
CA VAL A 13 11.85 -8.23 2.95
C VAL A 13 10.66 -7.37 2.50
N ALA A 14 9.89 -7.82 1.50
CA ALA A 14 8.71 -7.10 1.02
C ALA A 14 7.62 -6.97 2.11
N VAL A 15 7.38 -8.02 2.90
CA VAL A 15 6.46 -7.96 4.05
C VAL A 15 6.96 -6.98 5.11
N ALA A 16 8.26 -7.01 5.44
CA ALA A 16 8.86 -6.11 6.42
C ALA A 16 8.72 -4.63 5.99
N ILE A 17 8.99 -4.33 4.72
CA ILE A 17 8.80 -3.00 4.13
C ILE A 17 7.32 -2.59 4.16
N GLY A 18 6.40 -3.51 3.81
CA GLY A 18 4.97 -3.27 3.87
C GLY A 18 4.48 -2.88 5.26
N ILE A 19 4.94 -3.60 6.30
CA ILE A 19 4.64 -3.28 7.70
C ILE A 19 5.21 -1.90 8.09
N ALA A 20 6.45 -1.60 7.71
CA ALA A 20 7.06 -0.31 7.97
C ALA A 20 6.26 0.85 7.34
N ASN A 21 5.80 0.69 6.09
CA ASN A 21 4.95 1.66 5.41
C ASN A 21 3.62 1.88 6.11
N ILE A 22 2.98 0.80 6.58
CA ILE A 22 1.72 0.88 7.34
C ILE A 22 1.91 1.70 8.62
N ILE A 23 3.00 1.46 9.35
CA ILE A 23 3.33 2.21 10.58
C ILE A 23 3.56 3.68 10.25
N LEU A 24 4.33 3.98 9.19
CA LEU A 24 4.62 5.35 8.77
C LEU A 24 3.34 6.09 8.34
N LEU A 25 2.47 5.44 7.58
CA LEU A 25 1.19 6.00 7.14
C LEU A 25 0.24 6.25 8.31
N MET A 26 0.19 5.35 9.30
CA MET A 26 -0.56 5.60 10.53
C MET A 26 -0.04 6.82 11.29
N PHE A 27 1.28 7.00 11.37
CA PHE A 27 1.88 8.17 12.00
C PHE A 27 1.53 9.46 11.25
N LEU A 28 1.62 9.45 9.91
CA LEU A 28 1.24 10.57 9.05
C LEU A 28 -0.22 10.97 9.24
N ILE A 29 -1.14 9.99 9.21
CA ILE A 29 -2.58 10.23 9.43
C ILE A 29 -2.82 10.85 10.81
N LYS A 30 -2.17 10.34 11.87
CA LYS A 30 -2.29 10.93 13.22
C LYS A 30 -1.85 12.40 13.25
N ASN A 31 -0.74 12.72 12.58
CA ASN A 31 -0.24 14.08 12.52
C ASN A 31 -1.19 14.98 11.71
N TYR A 32 -1.63 14.54 10.53
CA TYR A 32 -2.57 15.27 9.70
C TYR A 32 -3.92 15.46 10.40
N TRP A 33 -4.39 14.49 11.17
CA TRP A 33 -5.61 14.63 11.96
C TRP A 33 -5.49 15.74 13.02
N LYS A 34 -4.34 15.79 13.71
CA LYS A 34 -4.05 16.84 14.69
C LYS A 34 -4.00 18.23 14.03
N THR A 35 -3.29 18.35 12.90
CA THR A 35 -3.19 19.59 12.13
C THR A 35 -4.54 20.02 11.58
N TYR A 36 -5.36 19.09 11.09
CA TYR A 36 -6.70 19.37 10.59
C TYR A 36 -7.58 19.98 11.69
N LYS A 37 -7.51 19.44 12.92
CA LYS A 37 -8.24 19.99 14.07
C LYS A 37 -7.82 21.42 14.41
N GLN A 38 -6.57 21.80 14.14
CA GLN A 38 -6.02 23.12 14.47
C GLN A 38 -6.23 24.15 13.37
N ILE A 39 -5.94 23.80 12.12
CA ILE A 39 -5.85 24.74 10.99
C ILE A 39 -7.09 24.65 10.08
N LYS A 40 -7.84 23.53 10.12
CA LYS A 40 -9.01 23.26 9.25
C LYS A 40 -8.77 23.57 7.75
N SER A 41 -7.54 23.37 7.28
CA SER A 41 -7.18 23.66 5.89
C SER A 41 -7.68 22.56 4.95
N GLY A 42 -8.17 22.96 3.77
CA GLY A 42 -8.50 22.07 2.65
C GLY A 42 -7.31 21.22 2.20
N PHE A 43 -6.09 21.73 2.38
CA PHE A 43 -4.87 20.97 2.12
C PHE A 43 -4.72 19.77 3.06
N THR A 44 -5.00 19.95 4.36
CA THR A 44 -4.85 18.88 5.36
C THR A 44 -5.92 17.80 5.22
N ILE A 45 -7.15 18.15 4.81
CA ILE A 45 -8.18 17.14 4.54
C ILE A 45 -7.81 16.28 3.33
N GLY A 46 -7.24 16.88 2.27
CA GLY A 46 -6.75 16.11 1.12
C GLY A 46 -5.58 15.19 1.46
N LEU A 47 -4.64 15.65 2.29
CA LEU A 47 -3.55 14.82 2.82
C LEU A 47 -4.05 13.65 3.67
N LEU A 48 -5.11 13.85 4.45
CA LEU A 48 -5.78 12.77 5.19
C LEU A 48 -6.34 11.72 4.23
N TYR A 49 -7.12 12.13 3.21
CA TYR A 49 -7.66 11.20 2.22
C TYR A 49 -6.56 10.46 1.46
N PHE A 50 -5.54 11.18 1.00
CA PHE A 50 -4.38 10.61 0.33
C PHE A 50 -3.71 9.52 1.16
N SER A 51 -3.41 9.82 2.42
CA SER A 51 -2.71 8.91 3.32
C SER A 51 -3.59 7.72 3.71
N SER A 52 -4.90 7.92 3.88
CA SER A 52 -5.84 6.84 4.15
C SER A 52 -5.96 5.87 2.98
N PHE A 53 -6.03 6.35 1.74
CA PHE A 53 -6.05 5.50 0.54
C PHE A 53 -4.74 4.73 0.39
N LEU A 54 -3.58 5.39 0.58
CA LEU A 54 -2.28 4.72 0.57
C LEU A 54 -2.13 3.68 1.69
N LEU A 55 -2.70 3.95 2.87
CA LEU A 55 -2.71 3.00 3.99
C LEU A 55 -3.52 1.76 3.63
N LEU A 56 -4.73 1.94 3.10
CA LEU A 56 -5.58 0.83 2.67
C LEU A 56 -4.87 -0.02 1.60
N GLN A 57 -4.26 0.62 0.60
CA GLN A 57 -3.45 -0.05 -0.42
C GLN A 57 -2.31 -0.86 0.19
N ASN A 58 -1.53 -0.26 1.11
CA ASN A 58 -0.40 -0.94 1.75
C ASN A 58 -0.84 -2.13 2.60
N ILE A 59 -1.96 -2.02 3.33
CA ILE A 59 -2.53 -3.12 4.11
C ILE A 59 -2.88 -4.28 3.18
N VAL A 60 -3.66 -4.03 2.12
CA VAL A 60 -4.08 -5.07 1.17
C VAL A 60 -2.87 -5.73 0.51
N SER A 61 -1.90 -4.93 0.05
CA SER A 61 -0.67 -5.44 -0.57
C SER A 61 0.16 -6.29 0.39
N THR A 62 0.32 -5.85 1.64
CA THR A 62 1.12 -6.57 2.65
C THR A 62 0.44 -7.88 3.02
N ILE A 63 -0.89 -7.89 3.20
CA ILE A 63 -1.66 -9.11 3.48
C ILE A 63 -1.53 -10.10 2.32
N PHE A 64 -1.64 -9.63 1.06
CA PHE A 64 -1.54 -10.50 -0.10
C PHE A 64 -0.16 -11.19 -0.17
N ILE A 65 0.92 -10.45 0.07
CA ILE A 65 2.28 -11.01 0.09
C ILE A 65 2.47 -11.94 1.30
N ALA A 66 1.96 -11.57 2.48
CA ALA A 66 2.03 -12.42 3.67
C ALA A 66 1.26 -13.74 3.50
N LEU A 67 0.14 -13.74 2.78
CA LEU A 67 -0.64 -14.93 2.50
C LEU A 67 0.15 -15.96 1.68
N ILE A 68 0.97 -15.50 0.74
CA ILE A 68 1.88 -16.34 -0.06
C ILE A 68 2.92 -17.05 0.82
N LEU A 69 3.29 -16.46 1.97
CA LEU A 69 4.23 -17.07 2.91
C LEU A 69 3.60 -18.16 3.78
N VAL A 70 2.31 -18.02 4.12
CA VAL A 70 1.60 -18.89 5.08
C VAL A 70 0.97 -20.10 4.39
N ILE A 71 0.44 -19.91 3.19
CA ILE A 71 -0.21 -21.01 2.46
C ILE A 71 0.80 -21.52 1.42
N PRO A 72 1.25 -22.80 1.49
CA PRO A 72 1.97 -23.44 0.41
C PRO A 72 0.96 -23.68 -0.71
N VAL A 73 0.64 -22.63 -1.45
CA VAL A 73 -0.29 -22.72 -2.54
C VAL A 73 0.46 -23.38 -3.70
N ASP A 74 0.28 -24.70 -3.89
CA ASP A 74 0.51 -25.39 -5.17
C ASP A 74 -0.54 -24.91 -6.18
N VAL A 75 -0.56 -23.62 -6.44
CA VAL A 75 -1.45 -23.06 -7.43
C VAL A 75 -0.79 -23.26 -8.79
N ASN A 76 -1.23 -24.32 -9.46
CA ASN A 76 -1.48 -24.27 -10.89
C ASN A 76 -2.53 -23.17 -11.18
N ILE A 77 -2.21 -21.88 -10.95
CA ILE A 77 -2.99 -20.79 -11.55
C ILE A 77 -2.61 -20.82 -13.01
N SER A 78 -3.47 -21.41 -13.82
CA SER A 78 -3.38 -21.37 -15.27
C SER A 78 -2.98 -19.96 -15.72
N GLU A 79 -2.09 -19.92 -16.70
CA GLU A 79 -1.30 -18.80 -17.24
C GLU A 79 -2.09 -17.54 -17.67
N LEU A 80 -3.40 -17.47 -17.38
CA LEU A 80 -4.30 -16.38 -17.71
C LEU A 80 -4.48 -15.34 -16.59
N HIS A 81 -4.18 -15.66 -15.32
CA HIS A 81 -4.38 -14.75 -14.19
C HIS A 81 -3.22 -14.80 -13.17
N GLY A 82 -2.03 -14.34 -13.58
CA GLY A 82 -0.94 -14.05 -12.63
C GLY A 82 -1.29 -12.95 -11.62
N PRO A 83 -0.32 -12.48 -10.80
CA PRO A 83 -0.51 -11.40 -9.80
C PRO A 83 -0.80 -10.01 -10.42
N ARG A 84 -1.32 -9.96 -11.64
CA ARG A 84 -1.65 -8.75 -12.40
C ARG A 84 -2.84 -8.01 -11.84
N LEU A 85 -3.85 -8.72 -11.32
CA LEU A 85 -5.02 -8.10 -10.71
C LEU A 85 -4.66 -7.31 -9.43
N PRO A 86 -3.94 -7.89 -8.45
CA PRO A 86 -3.43 -7.12 -7.31
C PRO A 86 -2.61 -5.91 -7.73
N LEU A 87 -1.69 -6.08 -8.70
CA LEU A 87 -0.87 -4.98 -9.22
C LEU A 87 -1.70 -3.88 -9.88
N PHE A 88 -2.74 -4.24 -10.63
CA PHE A 88 -3.67 -3.29 -11.24
C PHE A 88 -4.43 -2.49 -10.19
N LEU A 89 -4.98 -3.15 -9.16
CA LEU A 89 -5.66 -2.50 -8.04
C LEU A 89 -4.73 -1.55 -7.28
N ILE A 90 -3.50 -1.98 -6.99
CA ILE A 90 -2.47 -1.16 -6.34
C ILE A 90 -2.19 0.09 -7.16
N ASN A 91 -1.98 -0.05 -8.48
CA ASN A 91 -1.74 1.09 -9.37
C ASN A 91 -2.95 2.02 -9.48
N LEU A 92 -4.16 1.48 -9.52
CA LEU A 92 -5.39 2.27 -9.58
C LEU A 92 -5.59 3.10 -8.31
N VAL A 93 -5.40 2.49 -7.14
CA VAL A 93 -5.46 3.22 -5.85
C VAL A 93 -4.36 4.28 -5.78
N GLN A 94 -3.16 3.96 -6.24
CA GLN A 94 -2.05 4.91 -6.27
C GLN A 94 -2.32 6.09 -7.22
N LEU A 95 -2.95 5.85 -8.37
CA LEU A 95 -3.35 6.89 -9.30
C LEU A 95 -4.40 7.83 -8.67
N VAL A 96 -5.40 7.27 -7.98
CA VAL A 96 -6.40 8.06 -7.25
C VAL A 96 -5.73 8.89 -6.15
N ALA A 97 -4.83 8.29 -5.37
CA ALA A 97 -4.09 8.97 -4.32
C ALA A 97 -3.27 10.13 -4.89
N LEU A 98 -2.46 9.89 -5.93
CA LEU A 98 -1.66 10.93 -6.57
C LEU A 98 -2.53 12.04 -7.18
N SER A 99 -3.68 11.70 -7.75
CA SER A 99 -4.61 12.70 -8.29
C SER A 99 -5.16 13.62 -7.21
N ILE A 100 -5.48 13.09 -6.02
CA ILE A 100 -5.87 13.89 -4.85
C ILE A 100 -4.73 14.82 -4.44
N LEU A 101 -3.50 14.29 -4.37
CA LEU A 101 -2.31 15.05 -3.98
C LEU A 101 -2.01 16.22 -4.94
N VAL A 102 -2.09 15.96 -6.25
CA VAL A 102 -1.91 16.99 -7.28
C VAL A 102 -3.00 18.05 -7.18
N LYS A 103 -4.26 17.65 -6.95
CA LYS A 103 -5.38 18.57 -6.80
C LYS A 103 -5.14 19.54 -5.63
N ILE A 104 -4.78 19.03 -4.45
CA ILE A 104 -4.57 19.89 -3.28
C ILE A 104 -3.30 20.73 -3.35
N THR A 105 -2.30 20.33 -4.14
CA THR A 105 -1.06 21.11 -4.33
C THR A 105 -1.27 22.30 -5.27
N ARG A 106 -2.31 22.24 -6.11
CA ARG A 106 -2.67 23.29 -7.08
C ARG A 106 -3.72 24.27 -6.55
N GLU A 107 -4.37 23.98 -5.41
CA GLU A 107 -5.24 24.90 -4.67
C GLU A 107 -4.41 25.83 -3.77
#